data_AF-A0A950V5A0-F1
#
_entry.id   AF-A0A950V5A0-F1
#
_cell.length_a   1.000
_cell.length_b   1.000
_cell.length_c   1.000
_cell.angle_alpha   90.00
_cell.angle_beta   90.00
_cell.angle_gamma   90.00
#
_symmetry.space_group_name_H-M   'P 1'
#
loop_
_entity.id
_entity.type
_entity.pdbx_description
1 polymer ?
#
loop_
_entity_poly.entity_id
_entity_poly.type
_entity_poly.pdbx_seq_one_letter_code
_entity_poly.pdbx_strand_id
1 'polypeptide(L)'
;KSSESVRDTTAGAPKDPPLLSFAALFDAYEGRVDEARRALNELEQLQQARYVEPMLVTEVCFALRDRECLLKWFGRGHDERSTQFVYTILEPDVYGNDARMQVLAKDIR
;
A
#
# COMPACT_ATOMS: atom_id res chain seq x y z
N LYS A 1 41.33 -10.53 -17.81
CA LYS A 1 40.62 -10.75 -16.53
C LYS A 1 39.87 -9.47 -16.20
N SER A 2 38.69 -9.28 -16.76
CA SER A 2 37.86 -8.09 -16.54
C SER A 2 36.39 -8.51 -16.61
N SER A 3 35.80 -8.85 -15.48
CA SER A 3 34.35 -8.96 -15.30
C SER A 3 34.04 -9.13 -13.82
N GLU A 4 34.41 -8.15 -13.01
CA GLU A 4 33.96 -8.08 -11.62
C GLU A 4 33.55 -6.63 -11.35
N SER A 5 32.34 -6.27 -11.78
CA SER A 5 31.56 -5.16 -11.22
C SER A 5 30.14 -5.18 -11.82
N VAL A 6 29.37 -6.22 -11.51
CA VAL A 6 27.90 -6.23 -11.69
C VAL A 6 27.27 -6.73 -10.39
N ARG A 7 27.82 -6.28 -9.27
CA ARG A 7 27.31 -6.56 -7.93
C ARG A 7 27.49 -5.28 -7.14
N ASP A 8 26.55 -4.36 -7.29
CA ASP A 8 26.08 -3.41 -6.25
C ASP A 8 25.41 -2.18 -6.87
N THR A 9 24.26 -2.35 -7.51
CA THR A 9 23.43 -1.21 -7.98
C THR A 9 22.01 -1.23 -7.43
N THR A 10 21.62 -2.24 -6.65
CA THR A 10 20.29 -2.31 -6.03
C THR A 10 20.27 -1.83 -4.58
N ALA A 11 21.42 -1.68 -3.92
CA ALA A 11 21.50 -1.20 -2.53
C ALA A 11 21.22 0.31 -2.38
N GLY A 12 21.28 1.08 -3.47
CA GLY A 12 21.09 2.53 -3.49
C GLY A 12 19.93 3.04 -4.36
N ALA A 13 19.11 2.15 -4.94
CA ALA A 13 17.95 2.60 -5.69
C ALA A 13 16.94 3.24 -4.73
N PRO A 14 16.49 4.48 -4.97
CA PRO A 14 15.42 5.05 -4.17
C PRO A 14 14.21 4.11 -4.25
N LYS A 15 13.83 3.55 -3.10
CA LYS A 15 12.69 2.64 -2.94
C LYS A 15 11.42 3.42 -3.23
N ASP A 16 11.00 3.49 -4.47
CA ASP A 16 9.84 4.29 -4.88
C ASP A 16 8.55 3.70 -4.25
N PRO A 17 7.81 4.43 -3.40
CA PRO A 17 6.66 3.86 -2.69
C PRO A 17 5.57 3.27 -3.60
N PRO A 18 5.21 3.90 -4.75
CA PRO A 18 4.33 3.26 -5.72
C PRO A 18 4.84 1.92 -6.24
N LEU A 19 6.10 1.85 -6.70
CA LEU A 19 6.68 0.60 -7.20
C LEU A 19 6.71 -0.50 -6.13
N LEU A 20 7.05 -0.13 -4.89
CA LEU A 20 7.05 -1.04 -3.76
C LEU A 20 5.64 -1.55 -3.41
N SER A 21 4.63 -0.69 -3.49
CA SER A 21 3.23 -1.06 -3.24
C SER A 21 2.72 -2.03 -4.31
N PHE A 22 3.00 -1.78 -5.58
CA PHE A 22 2.60 -2.70 -6.66
C PHE A 22 3.31 -4.04 -6.58
N ALA A 23 4.61 -4.06 -6.24
CA ALA A 23 5.33 -5.30 -6.00
C ALA A 23 4.72 -6.10 -4.85
N ALA A 24 4.42 -5.44 -3.72
CA ALA A 24 3.78 -6.06 -2.56
C ALA A 24 2.39 -6.63 -2.90
N LEU A 25 1.60 -5.89 -3.70
CA LEU A 25 0.29 -6.32 -4.15
C LEU A 25 0.38 -7.59 -5.02
N PHE A 26 1.33 -7.62 -5.96
CA PHE A 26 1.57 -8.78 -6.80
C PHE A 26 2.03 -9.99 -5.98
N ASP A 27 2.95 -9.79 -5.04
CA ASP A 27 3.38 -10.83 -4.11
C ASP A 27 2.21 -11.38 -3.27
N ALA A 28 1.33 -10.51 -2.77
CA ALA A 28 0.17 -10.92 -1.99
C ALA A 28 -0.81 -11.78 -2.82
N TYR A 29 -1.11 -11.38 -4.06
CA TYR A 29 -2.00 -12.16 -4.93
C TYR A 29 -1.40 -13.50 -5.35
N GLU A 30 -0.09 -13.58 -5.51
CA GLU A 30 0.63 -14.82 -5.83
C GLU A 30 0.85 -15.73 -4.60
N GLY A 31 0.36 -15.34 -3.42
CA GLY A 31 0.50 -16.10 -2.18
C GLY A 31 1.91 -16.00 -1.55
N ARG A 32 2.77 -15.11 -2.05
CA ARG A 32 4.07 -14.75 -1.46
C ARG A 32 3.87 -13.78 -0.29
N VAL A 33 3.19 -14.27 0.75
CA VAL A 33 2.73 -13.47 1.90
C VAL A 33 3.89 -12.82 2.65
N ASP A 34 5.02 -13.51 2.80
CA ASP A 34 6.17 -13.00 3.55
C ASP A 34 6.89 -11.86 2.80
N GLU A 35 7.00 -11.95 1.48
CA GLU A 35 7.50 -10.87 0.61
C GLU A 35 6.59 -9.64 0.69
N ALA A 36 5.28 -9.84 0.53
CA ALA A 36 4.29 -8.76 0.62
C ALA A 36 4.30 -8.08 2.00
N ARG A 37 4.41 -8.85 3.10
CA ARG A 37 4.49 -8.29 4.46
C ARG A 37 5.79 -7.53 4.68
N ARG A 38 6.93 -7.99 4.13
CA ARG A 38 8.20 -7.26 4.18
C ARG A 38 8.09 -5.91 3.47
N ALA A 39 7.52 -5.89 2.26
CA ALA A 39 7.31 -4.65 1.52
C ALA A 39 6.32 -3.71 2.22
N LEU A 40 5.25 -4.24 2.83
CA LEU A 40 4.33 -3.45 3.65
C LEU A 40 5.04 -2.78 4.84
N ASN A 41 5.85 -3.52 5.61
CA ASN A 41 6.62 -2.96 6.71
C ASN A 41 7.58 -1.86 6.24
N GLU A 42 8.15 -2.01 5.04
CA GLU A 42 9.01 -1.00 4.45
C GLU A 42 8.22 0.26 4.06
N LEU A 43 7.01 0.12 3.48
CA LEU A 43 6.10 1.26 3.24
C LEU A 43 5.75 1.99 4.56
N GLU A 44 5.52 1.25 5.64
CA GLU A 44 5.26 1.80 6.97
C GLU A 44 6.46 2.55 7.58
N GLN A 45 7.69 2.17 7.21
CA GLN A 45 8.89 2.90 7.58
C GLN A 45 9.08 4.14 6.69
N LEU A 46 8.83 4.01 5.39
CA LEU A 46 9.01 5.10 4.42
C LEU A 46 8.06 6.28 4.68
N GLN A 47 6.84 6.03 5.16
CA GLN A 47 5.91 7.11 5.52
C GLN A 47 6.46 8.09 6.58
N GLN A 48 7.44 7.67 7.38
CA GLN A 48 8.08 8.54 8.38
C GLN A 48 8.99 9.60 7.75
N ALA A 49 9.43 9.37 6.51
CA ALA A 49 10.40 10.23 5.83
C ALA A 49 9.83 10.94 4.59
N ARG A 50 8.76 10.41 3.98
CA ARG A 50 8.13 10.96 2.78
C ARG A 50 6.67 10.53 2.66
N TYR A 51 5.90 11.24 1.84
CA TYR A 51 4.54 10.85 1.53
C TYR A 51 4.51 9.46 0.86
N VAL A 52 3.57 8.64 1.31
CA VAL A 52 3.24 7.32 0.74
C VAL A 52 1.76 7.37 0.50
N GLU A 53 1.33 7.19 -0.75
CA GLU A 53 -0.07 7.26 -1.14
C GLU A 53 -0.90 6.20 -0.39
N PRO A 54 -1.80 6.59 0.53
CA PRO A 54 -2.48 5.65 1.40
C PRO A 54 -3.31 4.61 0.65
N MET A 55 -3.90 4.98 -0.49
CA MET A 55 -4.76 4.06 -1.24
C MET A 55 -3.98 2.90 -1.86
N LEU A 56 -2.75 3.13 -2.32
CA LEU A 56 -1.89 2.04 -2.81
C LEU A 56 -1.55 1.04 -1.70
N VAL A 57 -1.33 1.50 -0.46
CA VAL A 57 -1.05 0.60 0.67
C VAL A 57 -2.32 -0.14 1.11
N THR A 58 -3.48 0.50 0.98
CA THR A 58 -4.78 -0.08 1.30
C THR A 58 -5.06 -1.30 0.42
N GLU A 59 -4.75 -1.25 -0.88
CA GLU A 59 -4.84 -2.41 -1.78
C GLU A 59 -3.97 -3.60 -1.33
N VAL A 60 -2.74 -3.32 -0.86
CA VAL A 60 -1.84 -4.34 -0.30
C VAL A 60 -2.43 -4.97 0.96
N CYS A 61 -2.94 -4.16 1.89
CA CYS A 61 -3.61 -4.66 3.10
C CYS A 61 -4.81 -5.55 2.75
N PHE A 62 -5.59 -5.17 1.72
CA PHE A 62 -6.75 -5.94 1.26
C PHE A 62 -6.33 -7.30 0.71
N ALA A 63 -5.34 -7.33 -0.18
CA ALA A 63 -4.83 -8.59 -0.75
C ALA A 63 -4.25 -9.53 0.33
N LEU A 64 -3.63 -8.97 1.37
CA LEU A 64 -3.15 -9.70 2.55
C LEU A 64 -4.24 -10.12 3.53
N ARG A 65 -5.50 -9.72 3.31
CA ARG A 65 -6.64 -9.92 4.21
C ARG A 65 -6.39 -9.36 5.62
N ASP A 66 -5.58 -8.30 5.71
CA ASP A 66 -5.25 -7.63 6.97
C ASP A 66 -6.21 -6.47 7.19
N ARG A 67 -7.31 -6.75 7.90
CA ARG A 67 -8.40 -5.79 8.14
C ARG A 67 -7.97 -4.56 8.93
N GLU A 68 -7.09 -4.71 9.92
CA GLU A 68 -6.67 -3.60 10.77
C GLU A 68 -5.68 -2.69 10.03
N CYS A 69 -4.76 -3.27 9.24
CA CYS A 69 -3.94 -2.54 8.27
C CYS A 69 -4.83 -1.77 7.29
N LEU A 70 -5.82 -2.45 6.71
CA LEU A 70 -6.73 -1.87 5.73
C LEU A 70 -7.45 -0.64 6.30
N LEU A 71 -8.01 -0.75 7.51
CA LEU A 71 -8.70 0.36 8.14
C LEU A 71 -7.76 1.53 8.47
N LYS A 72 -6.58 1.23 9.00
CA LYS A 72 -5.58 2.26 9.34
C LYS A 72 -5.22 3.10 8.10
N TRP A 73 -4.92 2.44 6.99
CA TRP A 73 -4.51 3.12 5.76
C TRP A 73 -5.68 3.78 5.02
N PHE A 74 -6.87 3.20 5.07
CA PHE A 74 -8.09 3.82 4.54
C PHE A 74 -8.46 5.11 5.31
N GLY A 75 -8.42 5.06 6.65
CA GLY A 75 -8.63 6.25 7.50
C GLY A 75 -7.60 7.35 7.23
N ARG A 76 -6.35 6.96 7.02
CA ARG A 76 -5.32 7.92 6.60
C ARG A 76 -5.61 8.54 5.24
N GLY A 77 -6.05 7.74 4.26
CA GLY A 77 -6.45 8.24 2.94
C GLY A 77 -7.58 9.27 3.01
N HIS A 78 -8.54 9.06 3.91
CA HIS A 78 -9.59 10.03 4.24
C HIS A 78 -8.99 11.31 4.84
N ASP A 79 -8.23 11.19 5.93
CA ASP A 79 -7.72 12.33 6.70
C ASP A 79 -6.74 13.21 5.90
N GLU A 80 -5.91 12.57 5.07
CA GLU A 80 -4.95 13.25 4.20
C GLU A 80 -5.56 13.75 2.90
N ARG A 81 -6.85 13.47 2.66
CA ARG A 81 -7.55 13.78 1.39
C ARG A 81 -6.79 13.28 0.18
N SER A 82 -6.40 11.99 0.22
CA SER A 82 -5.77 11.34 -0.92
C SER A 82 -6.62 11.56 -2.17
N THR A 83 -5.95 11.92 -3.28
CA THR A 83 -6.62 12.10 -4.57
C THR A 83 -7.21 10.80 -5.10
N GLN A 84 -6.70 9.66 -4.64
CA GLN A 84 -7.24 8.34 -4.98
C GLN A 84 -8.44 7.95 -4.12
N PHE A 85 -8.58 8.52 -2.92
CA PHE A 85 -9.67 8.22 -2.00
C PHE A 85 -11.06 8.49 -2.62
N VAL A 86 -11.16 9.46 -3.53
CA VAL A 86 -12.40 9.81 -4.23
C VAL A 86 -12.96 8.66 -5.07
N TYR A 87 -12.11 7.72 -5.50
CA TYR A 87 -12.50 6.59 -6.35
C TYR A 87 -12.96 5.37 -5.55
N THR A 88 -12.86 5.39 -4.23
CA THR A 88 -13.29 4.29 -3.35
C THR A 88 -14.77 3.93 -3.53
N ILE A 89 -15.59 4.90 -3.94
CA ILE A 89 -17.01 4.69 -4.28
C ILE A 89 -17.23 3.70 -5.43
N LEU A 90 -16.21 3.46 -6.27
CA LEU A 90 -16.26 2.54 -7.40
C LEU A 90 -15.98 1.09 -6.98
N GLU A 91 -15.50 0.86 -5.75
CA GLU A 91 -15.07 -0.45 -5.25
C GLU A 91 -15.79 -0.84 -3.94
N PRO A 92 -17.13 -0.95 -3.94
CA PRO A 92 -17.90 -1.24 -2.74
C PRO A 92 -17.60 -2.63 -2.14
N ASP A 93 -17.11 -3.59 -2.94
CA ASP A 93 -16.75 -4.92 -2.42
C ASP A 93 -15.47 -4.90 -1.57
N VAL A 94 -14.55 -3.99 -1.90
CA VAL A 94 -13.25 -3.83 -1.24
C VAL A 94 -13.40 -3.04 0.06
N TYR A 95 -14.12 -1.91 0.01
CA TYR A 95 -14.22 -0.96 1.13
C TYR A 95 -15.59 -0.94 1.81
N GLY A 96 -16.64 -1.39 1.13
CA GLY A 96 -18.02 -1.23 1.56
C GLY A 96 -18.53 -2.28 2.55
N ASN A 97 -17.78 -3.36 2.83
CA ASN A 97 -18.22 -4.40 3.76
C ASN A 97 -17.84 -4.13 5.23
N ASP A 98 -16.99 -3.14 5.51
CA ASP A 98 -16.66 -2.71 6.88
C ASP A 98 -17.44 -1.44 7.26
N ALA A 99 -18.28 -1.54 8.31
CA ALA A 99 -19.07 -0.41 8.81
C ALA A 99 -18.20 0.82 9.17
N ARG A 100 -16.95 0.62 9.61
CA ARG A 100 -16.01 1.71 9.92
C ARG A 100 -15.55 2.43 8.64
N MET A 101 -15.31 1.70 7.56
CA MET A 101 -14.97 2.29 6.25
C MET A 101 -16.18 2.98 5.62
N GLN A 102 -17.39 2.42 5.80
CA GLN A 102 -18.61 3.07 5.34
C GLN A 102 -18.87 4.43 6.00
N VAL A 103 -18.46 4.63 7.27
CA VAL A 103 -18.55 5.95 7.92
C VAL A 103 -17.64 6.94 7.20
N LEU A 104 -16.39 6.56 6.98
CA LEU A 104 -15.39 7.42 6.31
C LEU A 104 -15.75 7.73 4.84
N ALA A 105 -16.35 6.78 4.13
CA ALA A 105 -16.74 6.98 2.73
C ALA A 105 -17.95 7.91 2.55
N LYS A 106 -18.78 8.13 3.59
CA LYS A 106 -19.96 9.01 3.51
C LYS A 106 -19.58 10.48 3.43
N ASP A 107 -18.42 10.86 3.95
CA ASP A 107 -17.95 12.24 4.01
C ASP A 107 -17.40 12.75 2.65
N ILE A 108 -17.32 11.89 1.63
CA ILE A 108 -16.91 12.24 0.26
C ILE A 108 -18.08 12.87 -0.55
N ARG A 109 -19.34 12.70 -0.10
CA ARG A 109 -20.54 13.05 -0.88
C ARG A 109 -20.98 14.51 -0.74
#